data_AF-A0A0Q8TDJ5-F1
#
_entry.id   AF-A0A0Q8TDJ5-F1
#
_cell.length_a   1.000
_cell.length_b   1.000
_cell.length_c   1.000
_cell.angle_alpha   90.00
_cell.angle_beta   90.00
_cell.angle_gamma   90.00
#
_symmetry.space_group_name_H-M   'P 1'
#
loop_
_entity.id
_entity.type
_entity.pdbx_description
1 polymer ?
#
loop_
_entity_poly.entity_id
_entity_poly.type
_entity_poly.pdbx_seq_one_letter_code
_entity_poly.pdbx_strand_id
1 'polypeptide(L)'
;MTSAASSSDLSVNLERRGDVDLLIAAGKAPAPLGRLVYQLMTEWDGTAKPQRMTPDDIRRLAESMPRVLMGKKGRKGGRPVESLDIPGARALAEQHLAVERRRILGRLKSLPALMDPHAGLLPWVVAKGIAPPAEKLLDVLAWWADRNCTACQGTMWQLVPGTNYQSKTPCKACHGTGRRLIPHGEDGREISAHIEQQVDHARRGARVALKGVHRMKLQAAGKVPVSQ
;
A
#
# COMPACT_ATOMS: atom_id res chain seq x y z
N MET A 1 -15.57 -2.45 13.16
CA MET A 1 -14.53 -3.09 13.99
C MET A 1 -13.74 -1.97 14.62
N THR A 2 -13.82 -1.78 15.92
CA THR A 2 -12.94 -0.87 16.65
C THR A 2 -11.50 -1.33 16.40
N SER A 3 -10.67 -0.39 15.94
CA SER A 3 -9.26 -0.63 15.70
C SER A 3 -8.56 -0.63 17.05
N ALA A 4 -7.88 -1.73 17.42
CA ALA A 4 -7.01 -1.71 18.59
C ALA A 4 -5.91 -0.63 18.46
N ALA A 5 -5.61 -0.16 17.24
CA ALA A 5 -4.64 0.91 17.00
C ALA A 5 -5.13 2.30 17.45
N SER A 6 -6.42 2.47 17.78
CA SER A 6 -6.96 3.72 18.35
C SER A 6 -7.45 3.55 19.79
N SER A 7 -7.07 2.44 20.45
CA SER A 7 -7.48 2.18 21.82
C SER A 7 -6.65 3.03 22.79
N SER A 8 -7.31 3.65 23.75
CA SER A 8 -6.67 4.38 24.85
C SER A 8 -6.30 3.48 26.03
N ASP A 9 -6.75 2.23 26.04
CA ASP A 9 -6.52 1.28 27.13
C ASP A 9 -6.31 -0.14 26.59
N LEU A 10 -5.11 -0.68 26.81
CA LEU A 10 -4.73 -2.04 26.45
C LEU A 10 -4.55 -2.95 27.68
N SER A 11 -5.11 -2.55 28.82
CA SER A 11 -5.09 -3.38 30.03
C SER A 11 -5.87 -4.68 29.84
N VAL A 12 -5.31 -5.77 30.36
CA VAL A 12 -5.95 -7.09 30.30
C VAL A 12 -6.97 -7.20 31.43
N ASN A 13 -8.26 -7.18 31.07
CA ASN A 13 -9.35 -7.45 32.00
C ASN A 13 -9.81 -8.91 31.90
N LEU A 14 -9.92 -9.63 33.02
CA LEU A 14 -10.32 -11.04 33.02
C LEU A 14 -11.81 -11.25 32.75
N GLU A 15 -12.66 -10.32 33.20
CA GLU A 15 -14.11 -10.44 33.18
C GLU A 15 -14.73 -9.88 31.88
N ARG A 16 -14.13 -8.82 31.35
CA ARG A 16 -14.63 -8.12 30.17
C ARG A 16 -13.74 -8.34 28.96
N ARG A 17 -14.36 -8.22 27.79
CA ARG A 17 -13.63 -8.19 26.52
C ARG A 17 -13.22 -6.77 26.19
N GLY A 18 -11.94 -6.57 25.87
CA GLY A 18 -11.35 -5.28 25.50
C GLY A 18 -10.58 -5.34 24.18
N ASP A 19 -10.02 -4.21 23.75
CA ASP A 19 -9.25 -4.12 22.50
C ASP A 19 -7.95 -4.94 22.56
N VAL A 20 -7.36 -5.12 23.75
CA VAL A 20 -6.21 -6.01 23.94
C VAL A 20 -6.53 -7.48 23.58
N ASP A 21 -7.77 -7.92 23.72
CA ASP A 21 -8.16 -9.28 23.35
C ASP A 21 -8.10 -9.49 21.83
N LEU A 22 -8.34 -8.43 21.05
CA LEU A 22 -8.16 -8.48 19.60
C LEU A 22 -6.68 -8.67 19.23
N LEU A 23 -5.76 -8.04 19.96
CA LEU A 23 -4.32 -8.20 19.76
C LEU A 23 -3.86 -9.62 20.13
N ILE A 24 -4.30 -10.13 21.28
CA ILE A 24 -4.02 -11.51 21.71
C ILE A 24 -4.55 -12.52 20.67
N ALA A 25 -5.79 -12.33 20.20
CA ALA A 25 -6.39 -13.17 19.17
C ALA A 25 -5.63 -13.10 17.84
N ALA A 26 -5.24 -11.90 17.42
CA ALA A 26 -4.46 -11.69 16.22
C ALA A 26 -3.09 -12.35 16.31
N GLY A 27 -2.43 -12.35 17.47
CA GLY A 27 -1.17 -13.07 17.71
C GLY A 27 -1.32 -14.60 17.63
N LYS A 28 -2.44 -15.15 18.13
CA LYS A 28 -2.70 -16.59 18.14
C LYS A 28 -3.12 -17.17 16.79
N ALA A 29 -3.84 -16.41 15.97
CA ALA A 29 -4.40 -16.92 14.72
C ALA A 29 -3.30 -17.45 13.76
N PRO A 30 -3.46 -18.61 13.10
CA PRO A 30 -2.46 -19.14 12.17
C PRO A 30 -2.58 -18.49 10.79
N ALA A 31 -2.05 -17.28 10.62
CA ALA A 31 -2.06 -16.59 9.32
C ALA A 31 -0.83 -15.67 9.17
N PRO A 32 0.37 -16.23 8.88
CA PRO A 32 1.60 -15.45 8.88
C PRO A 32 1.64 -14.41 7.76
N LEU A 33 1.28 -14.77 6.53
CA LEU A 33 1.41 -13.88 5.37
C LEU A 33 0.52 -12.64 5.46
N GLY A 34 -0.77 -12.79 5.75
CA GLY A 34 -1.67 -11.64 5.90
C GLY A 34 -1.24 -10.69 7.03
N ARG A 35 -0.64 -11.22 8.11
CA ARG A 35 -0.08 -10.39 9.20
C ARG A 35 1.21 -9.69 8.78
N LEU A 36 2.08 -10.37 8.03
CA LEU A 36 3.29 -9.75 7.47
C LEU A 36 2.94 -8.61 6.50
N VAL A 37 1.86 -8.72 5.72
CA VAL A 37 1.38 -7.62 4.87
C VAL A 37 0.94 -6.41 5.72
N TYR A 38 0.24 -6.64 6.84
CA TYR A 38 -0.07 -5.55 7.76
C TYR A 38 1.19 -4.91 8.36
N GLN A 39 2.13 -5.74 8.79
CA GLN A 39 3.39 -5.27 9.32
C GLN A 39 4.15 -4.45 8.29
N LEU A 40 4.18 -4.86 7.02
CA LEU A 40 4.77 -4.09 5.92
C LEU A 40 4.14 -2.70 5.78
N MET A 41 2.80 -2.62 5.85
CA MET A 41 2.09 -1.33 5.78
C MET A 41 2.42 -0.44 6.98
N THR A 42 2.46 -0.99 8.20
CA THR A 42 2.82 -0.24 9.40
C THR A 42 4.28 0.20 9.39
N GLU A 43 5.20 -0.67 8.98
CA GLU A 43 6.62 -0.36 8.78
C GLU A 43 6.78 0.77 7.78
N TRP A 44 6.07 0.69 6.65
CA TRP A 44 6.04 1.76 5.66
C TRP A 44 5.57 3.08 6.28
N ASP A 45 4.47 3.08 7.03
CA ASP A 45 3.92 4.26 7.70
C ASP A 45 4.89 4.91 8.70
N GLY A 46 5.73 4.12 9.36
CA GLY A 46 6.80 4.62 10.22
C GLY A 46 8.05 5.14 9.50
N THR A 47 8.17 4.97 8.18
CA THR A 47 9.33 5.46 7.41
C THR A 47 9.16 6.87 6.88
N ALA A 48 10.29 7.59 6.71
CA ALA A 48 10.32 8.82 5.94
C ALA A 48 9.88 8.54 4.50
N LYS A 49 8.80 9.19 4.07
CA LYS A 49 8.22 8.98 2.74
C LYS A 49 9.15 9.54 1.65
N PRO A 50 9.21 8.88 0.47
CA PRO A 50 10.05 9.38 -0.61
C PRO A 50 9.59 10.76 -1.05
N GLN A 51 10.55 11.65 -1.28
CA GLN A 51 10.26 13.02 -1.69
C GLN A 51 9.61 13.01 -3.08
N ARG A 52 8.48 13.71 -3.19
CA ARG A 52 7.79 13.89 -4.46
C ARG A 52 8.35 15.14 -5.14
N MET A 53 8.64 15.03 -6.43
CA MET A 53 8.98 16.20 -7.24
C MET A 53 7.82 17.18 -7.24
N THR A 54 8.10 18.44 -6.94
CA THR A 54 7.12 19.52 -6.98
C THR A 54 6.73 19.85 -8.44
N PRO A 55 5.63 20.57 -8.68
CA PRO A 55 5.30 21.05 -10.02
C PRO A 55 6.43 21.85 -10.68
N ASP A 56 7.21 22.59 -9.89
CA ASP A 56 8.34 23.36 -10.39
C ASP A 56 9.56 22.46 -10.68
N ASP A 57 9.80 21.42 -9.88
CA ASP A 57 10.81 20.39 -10.19
C ASP A 57 10.50 19.68 -11.51
N ILE A 58 9.22 19.36 -11.75
CA ILE A 58 8.78 18.72 -13.00
C ILE A 58 9.00 19.66 -14.19
N ARG A 59 8.78 20.97 -14.03
CA ARG A 59 9.07 21.96 -15.08
C ARG A 59 10.58 22.03 -15.36
N ARG A 60 11.40 22.11 -14.32
CA ARG A 60 12.87 22.09 -14.45
C ARG A 60 13.38 20.80 -15.11
N LEU A 61 12.78 19.66 -14.77
CA LEU A 61 13.08 18.39 -15.42
C LEU A 61 12.71 18.44 -16.91
N ALA A 62 11.53 18.97 -17.25
CA ALA A 62 11.11 19.12 -18.65
C ALA A 62 12.02 20.06 -19.46
N GLU A 63 12.60 21.09 -18.84
CA GLU A 63 13.58 21.99 -19.47
C GLU A 63 14.89 21.27 -19.82
N SER A 64 15.26 20.24 -19.05
CA SER A 64 16.45 19.40 -19.32
C SER A 64 16.22 18.27 -20.34
N MET A 65 14.96 18.04 -20.74
CA MET A 65 14.58 16.97 -21.67
C MET A 65 14.51 17.46 -23.13
N PRO A 66 14.63 16.56 -24.12
CA PRO A 66 14.39 16.90 -25.52
C PRO A 66 13.00 17.53 -25.72
N ARG A 67 12.94 18.59 -26.53
CA ARG A 67 11.67 19.25 -26.86
C ARG A 67 10.83 18.36 -27.77
N VAL A 68 9.50 18.46 -27.61
CA VAL A 68 8.53 17.73 -28.44
C VAL A 68 7.81 18.68 -29.38
N LEU A 69 7.62 18.23 -30.62
CA LEU A 69 6.84 18.94 -31.62
C LEU A 69 5.35 18.76 -31.31
N MET A 70 4.68 19.85 -30.93
CA MET A 70 3.24 19.86 -30.73
C MET A 70 2.56 20.50 -31.93
N GLY A 71 1.59 19.78 -32.50
CA GLY A 71 0.70 20.33 -33.52
C GLY A 71 -0.27 21.32 -32.90
N LYS A 72 -0.08 22.62 -33.16
CA LYS A 72 -1.04 23.64 -32.72
C LYS A 72 -2.30 23.51 -33.60
N LYS A 73 -3.43 23.03 -33.06
CA LYS A 73 -4.72 23.00 -33.78
C LYS A 73 -5.21 24.42 -34.06
N GLY A 74 -4.67 25.06 -35.10
CA GLY A 74 -5.25 26.23 -35.75
C GLY A 74 -6.30 25.82 -36.78
N ARG A 75 -7.29 26.68 -37.05
CA ARG A 75 -8.36 26.48 -38.06
C ARG A 75 -7.85 26.25 -39.50
N LYS A 76 -6.57 26.49 -39.79
CA LYS A 76 -5.91 26.30 -41.10
C LYS A 76 -4.51 25.69 -40.90
N GLY A 77 -4.41 24.36 -40.83
CA GLY A 77 -3.13 23.61 -40.90
C GLY A 77 -2.03 24.08 -39.94
N GLY A 78 -1.97 23.52 -38.74
CA GLY A 78 -1.00 23.90 -37.71
C GLY A 78 0.46 23.65 -38.11
N ARG A 79 1.32 24.67 -37.99
CA ARG A 79 2.78 24.47 -37.99
C ARG A 79 3.20 23.78 -36.69
N PRO A 80 4.13 22.82 -36.74
CA PRO A 80 4.65 22.20 -35.53
C PRO A 80 5.43 23.24 -34.74
N VAL A 81 5.15 23.34 -33.44
CA VAL A 81 5.87 24.24 -32.51
C VAL A 81 6.59 23.36 -31.50
N GLU A 82 7.88 23.61 -31.30
CA GLU A 82 8.64 22.95 -30.24
C GLU A 82 8.14 23.40 -28.86
N SER A 83 7.90 22.44 -27.99
CA SER A 83 7.37 22.67 -26.65
C SER A 83 8.02 21.75 -25.63
N LEU A 84 7.95 22.14 -24.35
CA LEU A 84 8.45 21.31 -23.26
C LEU A 84 7.58 20.06 -23.09
N ASP A 85 8.20 18.89 -22.97
CA ASP A 85 7.52 17.62 -22.73
C ASP A 85 7.15 17.46 -21.25
N ILE A 86 6.19 18.25 -20.79
CA ILE A 86 5.66 18.16 -19.42
C ILE A 86 5.08 16.75 -19.12
N PRO A 87 4.33 16.09 -20.03
CA PRO A 87 3.89 14.71 -19.83
C PRO A 87 5.06 13.72 -19.64
N GLY A 88 6.09 13.80 -20.48
CA GLY A 88 7.29 12.96 -20.36
C GLY A 88 8.03 13.19 -19.04
N ALA A 89 8.21 14.45 -18.63
CA ALA A 89 8.84 14.79 -17.35
C ALA A 89 8.06 14.23 -16.15
N ARG A 90 6.71 14.24 -16.20
CA ARG A 90 5.87 13.61 -15.17
C ARG A 90 6.05 12.10 -15.13
N ALA A 91 6.16 11.45 -16.29
CA ALA A 91 6.39 10.01 -16.36
C ALA A 91 7.75 9.64 -15.74
N LEU A 92 8.81 10.38 -16.05
CA LEU A 92 10.13 10.20 -15.44
C LEU A 92 10.10 10.45 -13.92
N ALA A 93 9.39 11.48 -13.47
CA ALA A 93 9.23 11.77 -12.04
C ALA A 93 8.53 10.61 -11.29
N GLU A 94 7.50 9.99 -11.88
CA GLU A 94 6.83 8.83 -11.28
C GLU A 94 7.74 7.59 -11.30
N GLN A 95 8.55 7.39 -12.35
CA GLN A 95 9.56 6.33 -12.39
C GLN A 95 10.60 6.49 -11.28
N HIS A 96 11.14 7.70 -11.10
CA HIS A 96 12.04 8.02 -9.99
C HIS A 96 11.39 7.71 -8.64
N LEU A 97 10.14 8.13 -8.45
CA LEU A 97 9.39 7.85 -7.23
C LEU A 97 9.17 6.34 -7.01
N ALA A 98 8.95 5.56 -8.06
CA ALA A 98 8.83 4.11 -7.98
C ALA A 98 10.15 3.45 -7.54
N VAL A 99 11.29 3.90 -8.07
CA VAL A 99 12.62 3.44 -7.65
C VAL A 99 12.88 3.74 -6.17
N GLU A 100 12.59 4.96 -5.73
CA GLU A 100 12.75 5.35 -4.32
C GLU A 100 11.83 4.53 -3.39
N ARG A 101 10.59 4.26 -3.80
CA ARG A 101 9.69 3.36 -3.07
C ARG A 101 10.29 1.96 -2.93
N ARG A 102 10.80 1.36 -4.02
CA ARG A 102 11.47 0.04 -3.97
C ARG A 102 12.66 0.08 -3.01
N ARG A 103 13.46 1.15 -3.03
CA ARG A 103 14.63 1.32 -2.16
C ARG A 103 14.27 1.38 -0.67
N ILE A 104 13.19 2.08 -0.32
CA ILE A 104 12.67 2.13 1.06
C ILE A 104 12.09 0.77 1.45
N LEU A 105 11.24 0.20 0.58
CA LEU A 105 10.62 -1.10 0.81
C LEU A 105 11.65 -2.19 1.08
N GLY A 106 12.76 -2.18 0.32
CA GLY A 106 13.90 -3.10 0.46
C GLY A 106 14.54 -3.13 1.86
N ARG A 107 14.30 -2.12 2.70
CA ARG A 107 14.83 -2.03 4.07
C ARG A 107 13.82 -2.48 5.13
N LEU A 108 12.58 -2.76 4.74
CA LEU A 108 11.52 -3.14 5.68
C LEU A 108 11.69 -4.59 6.10
N LYS A 109 11.57 -4.85 7.41
CA LYS A 109 11.90 -6.16 8.01
C LYS A 109 10.93 -7.26 7.59
N SER A 110 9.69 -6.88 7.29
CA SER A 110 8.66 -7.81 6.81
C SER A 110 8.87 -8.27 5.37
N LEU A 111 9.61 -7.51 4.54
CA LEU A 111 9.74 -7.79 3.11
C LEU A 111 10.41 -9.15 2.80
N PRO A 112 11.55 -9.54 3.41
CA PRO A 112 12.18 -10.82 3.12
C PRO A 112 11.25 -12.02 3.33
N ALA A 113 10.45 -12.02 4.39
CA ALA A 113 9.50 -13.11 4.67
C ALA A 113 8.33 -13.15 3.66
N LEU A 114 7.88 -11.99 3.17
CA LEU A 114 6.86 -11.92 2.12
C LEU A 114 7.39 -12.38 0.76
N MET A 115 8.67 -12.17 0.50
CA MET A 115 9.38 -12.54 -0.73
C MET A 115 10.00 -13.93 -0.68
N ASP A 116 9.90 -14.65 0.44
CA ASP A 116 10.57 -15.93 0.65
C ASP A 116 10.17 -16.96 -0.43
N PRO A 117 11.14 -17.64 -1.07
CA PRO A 117 10.88 -18.54 -2.20
C PRO A 117 10.21 -19.87 -1.81
N HIS A 118 10.01 -20.15 -0.52
CA HIS A 118 9.41 -21.39 -0.04
C HIS A 118 8.11 -21.15 0.75
N ALA A 119 8.06 -20.09 1.56
CA ALA A 119 6.99 -19.81 2.50
C ALA A 119 6.31 -18.45 2.29
N GLY A 120 6.83 -17.62 1.38
CA GLY A 120 6.33 -16.29 1.08
C GLY A 120 5.14 -16.28 0.10
N LEU A 121 4.89 -15.13 -0.51
CA LEU A 121 3.92 -14.97 -1.59
C LEU A 121 4.50 -15.38 -2.97
N LEU A 122 5.82 -15.43 -3.09
CA LEU A 122 6.51 -15.70 -4.35
C LEU A 122 6.16 -17.07 -4.97
N PRO A 123 6.04 -18.19 -4.21
CA PRO A 123 5.65 -19.48 -4.77
C PRO A 123 4.30 -19.45 -5.50
N TRP A 124 3.33 -18.69 -4.97
CA TRP A 124 2.02 -18.55 -5.61
C TRP A 124 2.11 -17.79 -6.94
N VAL A 125 2.89 -16.71 -6.98
CA VAL A 125 3.11 -15.91 -8.20
C VAL A 125 3.78 -16.76 -9.29
N VAL A 126 4.78 -17.57 -8.91
CA VAL A 126 5.46 -18.50 -9.81
C VAL A 126 4.49 -19.58 -10.31
N ALA A 127 3.73 -20.21 -9.42
CA ALA A 127 2.76 -21.25 -9.77
C ALA A 127 1.64 -20.72 -10.70
N LYS A 128 1.32 -19.43 -10.60
CA LYS A 128 0.35 -18.75 -11.47
C LYS A 128 0.90 -18.44 -12.87
N GLY A 129 2.21 -18.58 -13.10
CA GLY A 129 2.85 -18.32 -14.39
C GLY A 129 3.14 -16.84 -14.66
N ILE A 130 3.14 -15.99 -13.64
CA ILE A 130 3.36 -14.54 -13.79
C ILE A 130 4.86 -14.26 -13.91
N ALA A 131 5.28 -13.62 -15.01
CA ALA A 131 6.69 -13.31 -15.30
C ALA A 131 6.94 -11.81 -15.54
N PRO A 132 8.03 -11.21 -15.00
CA PRO A 132 8.96 -11.77 -14.01
C PRO A 132 8.34 -11.78 -12.59
N PRO A 133 8.37 -12.92 -11.86
CA PRO A 133 7.57 -13.10 -10.65
C PRO A 133 7.99 -12.20 -9.49
N ALA A 134 9.30 -12.14 -9.21
CA ALA A 134 9.83 -11.39 -8.07
C ALA A 134 9.65 -9.88 -8.23
N GLU A 135 9.89 -9.35 -9.43
CA GLU A 135 9.72 -7.92 -9.70
C GLU A 135 8.24 -7.50 -9.62
N LYS A 136 7.34 -8.26 -10.26
CA LYS A 136 5.90 -7.96 -10.21
C LYS A 136 5.36 -8.04 -8.79
N LEU A 137 5.77 -9.05 -8.02
CA LEU A 137 5.39 -9.14 -6.61
C LEU A 137 5.92 -7.95 -5.80
N LEU A 138 7.20 -7.59 -5.97
CA LEU A 138 7.82 -6.47 -5.27
C LEU A 138 7.08 -5.15 -5.54
N ASP A 139 6.72 -4.89 -6.80
CA ASP A 139 5.98 -3.68 -7.17
C ASP A 139 4.57 -3.65 -6.60
N VAL A 140 3.88 -4.79 -6.60
CA VAL A 140 2.55 -4.88 -6.00
C VAL A 140 2.63 -4.71 -4.48
N LEU A 141 3.66 -5.24 -3.81
CA LEU A 141 3.91 -5.00 -2.38
C LEU A 141 4.23 -3.53 -2.11
N ALA A 142 5.05 -2.88 -2.95
CA ALA A 142 5.32 -1.45 -2.89
C ALA A 142 4.03 -0.63 -3.07
N TRP A 143 3.15 -1.07 -3.97
CA TRP A 143 1.84 -0.47 -4.15
C TRP A 143 0.96 -0.66 -2.91
N TRP A 144 0.90 -1.86 -2.32
CA TRP A 144 0.14 -2.15 -1.09
C TRP A 144 0.56 -1.28 0.10
N ALA A 145 1.87 -1.03 0.23
CA ALA A 145 2.45 -0.14 1.22
C ALA A 145 2.08 1.34 0.96
N ASP A 146 2.16 1.83 -0.29
CA ASP A 146 1.83 3.21 -0.67
C ASP A 146 0.71 3.30 -1.70
N ARG A 147 -0.53 2.98 -1.31
CA ARG A 147 -1.67 2.97 -2.26
C ARG A 147 -2.15 4.36 -2.63
N ASN A 148 -1.79 5.38 -1.88
CA ASN A 148 -2.39 6.70 -2.00
C ASN A 148 -2.05 7.37 -3.34
N CYS A 149 -3.08 7.89 -4.01
CA CYS A 149 -2.93 8.68 -5.22
C CYS A 149 -1.91 9.80 -5.01
N THR A 150 -0.96 9.96 -5.94
CA THR A 150 0.09 10.99 -5.82
C THR A 150 -0.47 12.40 -5.93
N ALA A 151 -1.59 12.58 -6.64
CA ALA A 151 -2.24 13.88 -6.85
C ALA A 151 -3.11 14.33 -5.65
N CYS A 152 -3.98 13.47 -5.12
CA CYS A 152 -4.88 13.83 -4.01
C CYS A 152 -4.43 13.29 -2.64
N GLN A 153 -3.36 12.51 -2.59
CA GLN A 153 -2.81 11.92 -1.37
C GLN A 153 -3.80 11.01 -0.61
N GLY A 154 -4.73 10.37 -1.33
CA GLY A 154 -5.74 9.49 -0.72
C GLY A 154 -7.07 10.17 -0.41
N THR A 155 -7.15 11.50 -0.56
CA THR A 155 -8.34 12.28 -0.16
C THR A 155 -9.51 12.17 -1.13
N MET A 156 -9.29 11.56 -2.31
CA MET A 156 -10.28 11.36 -3.38
C MET A 156 -10.72 12.62 -4.12
N TRP A 157 -10.41 13.81 -3.60
CA TRP A 157 -10.82 15.10 -4.16
C TRP A 157 -9.69 15.84 -4.88
N GLN A 158 -10.04 16.76 -5.77
CA GLN A 158 -9.06 17.59 -6.46
C GLN A 158 -8.52 18.68 -5.53
N LEU A 159 -7.19 18.78 -5.42
CA LEU A 159 -6.55 19.89 -4.70
C LEU A 159 -6.73 21.21 -5.47
N VAL A 160 -7.05 22.27 -4.74
CA VAL A 160 -7.12 23.62 -5.28
C VAL A 160 -5.69 24.15 -5.46
N PRO A 161 -5.27 24.54 -6.67
CA PRO A 161 -3.90 24.95 -6.95
C PRO A 161 -3.39 26.04 -5.99
N GLY A 162 -2.16 25.88 -5.49
CA GLY A 162 -1.54 26.84 -4.58
C GLY A 162 -2.06 26.82 -3.15
N THR A 163 -2.95 25.87 -2.80
CA THR A 163 -3.50 25.74 -1.44
C THR A 163 -3.50 24.28 -0.99
N ASN A 164 -3.68 24.07 0.32
CA ASN A 164 -3.92 22.74 0.88
C ASN A 164 -5.42 22.36 0.93
N TYR A 165 -6.29 23.16 0.29
CA TYR A 165 -7.73 22.91 0.29
C TYR A 165 -8.14 21.94 -0.82
N GLN A 166 -9.16 21.14 -0.52
CA GLN A 166 -9.79 20.21 -1.45
C GLN A 166 -11.04 20.84 -2.04
N SER A 167 -11.27 20.63 -3.33
CA SER A 167 -12.53 20.98 -3.97
C SER A 167 -13.57 19.88 -3.77
N LYS A 168 -14.81 20.13 -4.19
CA LYS A 168 -15.87 19.10 -4.24
C LYS A 168 -15.78 18.21 -5.49
N THR A 169 -14.78 18.43 -6.35
CA THR A 169 -14.63 17.68 -7.61
C THR A 169 -13.78 16.44 -7.36
N PRO A 170 -14.20 15.25 -7.84
CA PRO A 170 -13.38 14.05 -7.76
C PRO A 170 -12.00 14.27 -8.39
N CYS A 171 -10.98 13.71 -7.77
CA CYS A 171 -9.61 13.80 -8.27
C CYS A 171 -9.53 13.22 -9.68
N LYS A 172 -9.04 14.03 -10.63
CA LYS A 172 -8.91 13.63 -12.05
C LYS A 172 -7.89 12.52 -12.31
N ALA A 173 -6.92 12.33 -11.42
CA ALA A 173 -5.88 11.31 -11.58
C ALA A 173 -6.34 9.92 -11.15
N CYS A 174 -7.11 9.82 -10.06
CA CYS A 174 -7.59 8.54 -9.53
C CYS A 174 -9.09 8.34 -9.71
N HIS A 175 -9.78 9.27 -10.36
CA HIS A 175 -11.23 9.28 -10.56
C HIS A 175 -12.03 9.04 -9.26
N GLY A 176 -11.61 9.69 -8.17
CA GLY A 176 -12.28 9.56 -6.87
C GLY A 176 -11.96 8.29 -6.07
N THR A 177 -11.12 7.38 -6.57
CA THR A 177 -10.75 6.17 -5.80
C THR A 177 -9.81 6.44 -4.62
N GLY A 178 -9.09 7.58 -4.67
CA GLY A 178 -8.02 7.91 -3.72
C GLY A 178 -6.76 7.06 -3.88
N ARG A 179 -6.76 6.08 -4.79
CA ARG A 179 -5.68 5.10 -4.94
C ARG A 179 -4.93 5.26 -6.25
N ARG A 180 -3.65 4.88 -6.27
CA ARG A 180 -2.87 4.71 -7.51
C ARG A 180 -3.38 3.49 -8.26
N LEU A 181 -3.17 3.48 -9.57
CA LEU A 181 -3.35 2.27 -10.37
C LEU A 181 -2.42 1.17 -9.87
N ILE A 182 -2.93 -0.05 -9.85
CA ILE A 182 -2.15 -1.24 -9.53
C ILE A 182 -1.11 -1.43 -10.67
N PRO A 183 0.17 -1.67 -10.36
CA PRO A 183 1.20 -1.89 -11.37
C PRO A 183 0.93 -3.19 -12.15
N HIS A 184 1.55 -3.35 -13.32
CA HIS A 184 1.52 -4.61 -14.10
C HIS A 184 0.15 -5.08 -14.62
N GLY A 185 -0.88 -4.23 -14.65
CA GLY A 185 -2.14 -4.55 -15.31
C GLY A 185 -2.88 -5.72 -14.65
N GLU A 186 -3.20 -6.75 -15.43
CA GLU A 186 -3.95 -7.93 -14.95
C GLU A 186 -3.14 -8.75 -13.93
N ASP A 187 -1.89 -9.05 -14.22
CA ASP A 187 -1.01 -9.79 -13.32
C ASP A 187 -0.92 -9.13 -11.94
N GLY A 188 -0.79 -7.80 -11.91
CA GLY A 188 -0.77 -7.07 -10.65
C GLY A 188 -2.11 -7.09 -9.91
N ARG A 189 -3.23 -7.09 -10.63
CA ARG A 189 -4.56 -7.29 -10.04
C ARG A 189 -4.69 -8.68 -9.43
N GLU A 190 -4.23 -9.72 -10.12
CA GLU A 190 -4.25 -11.09 -9.59
C GLU A 190 -3.38 -11.23 -8.34
N ILE A 191 -2.15 -10.71 -8.35
CA ILE A 191 -1.27 -10.68 -7.17
C ILE A 191 -1.94 -9.92 -6.03
N SER A 192 -2.51 -8.74 -6.32
CA SER A 192 -3.20 -7.95 -5.29
C SER A 192 -4.41 -8.67 -4.71
N ALA A 193 -5.18 -9.37 -5.53
CA ALA A 193 -6.32 -10.17 -5.07
C ALA A 193 -5.86 -11.33 -4.18
N HIS A 194 -4.75 -11.98 -4.50
CA HIS A 194 -4.16 -13.01 -3.64
C HIS A 194 -3.70 -12.44 -2.28
N ILE A 195 -3.02 -11.29 -2.29
CA ILE A 195 -2.62 -10.59 -1.06
C ILE A 195 -3.86 -10.26 -0.21
N GLU A 196 -4.94 -9.77 -0.84
CA GLU A 196 -6.19 -9.48 -0.15
C GLU A 196 -6.81 -10.73 0.50
N GLN A 197 -6.80 -11.87 -0.20
CA GLN A 197 -7.24 -13.15 0.36
C GLN A 197 -6.44 -13.57 1.60
N GLN A 198 -5.11 -13.39 1.59
CA GLN A 198 -4.24 -13.68 2.74
C GLN A 198 -4.55 -12.75 3.92
N VAL A 199 -4.75 -11.46 3.64
CA VAL A 199 -5.15 -10.46 4.65
C VAL A 199 -6.51 -10.79 5.26
N ASP A 200 -7.49 -11.17 4.44
CA ASP A 200 -8.81 -11.54 4.92
C ASP A 200 -8.81 -12.87 5.66
N HIS A 201 -7.96 -13.83 5.27
CA HIS A 201 -7.73 -15.05 6.03
C HIS A 201 -7.19 -14.73 7.42
N ALA A 202 -6.21 -13.82 7.54
CA ALA A 202 -5.69 -13.37 8.83
C ALA A 202 -6.76 -12.70 9.69
N ARG A 203 -7.60 -11.84 9.11
CA ARG A 203 -8.73 -11.22 9.83
C ARG A 203 -9.75 -12.25 10.33
N ARG A 204 -10.13 -13.21 9.48
CA ARG A 204 -11.06 -14.29 9.87
C ARG A 204 -10.46 -15.15 10.97
N GLY A 205 -9.19 -15.53 10.85
CA GLY A 205 -8.47 -16.28 11.87
C GLY A 205 -8.43 -15.56 13.21
N ALA A 206 -8.14 -14.26 13.23
CA ALA A 206 -8.17 -13.44 14.44
C ALA A 206 -9.57 -13.43 15.07
N ARG A 207 -10.64 -13.27 14.28
CA ARG A 207 -12.03 -13.33 14.77
C ARG A 207 -12.38 -14.68 15.39
N VAL A 208 -11.89 -15.77 14.82
CA VAL A 208 -12.11 -17.13 15.36
C VAL A 208 -11.33 -17.32 16.65
N ALA A 209 -10.04 -16.97 16.67
CA ALA A 209 -9.17 -17.08 17.85
C ALA A 209 -9.71 -16.29 19.05
N LEU A 210 -10.34 -15.16 18.78
CA LEU A 210 -10.94 -14.27 19.77
C LEU A 210 -12.01 -14.92 20.65
N LYS A 211 -12.73 -15.92 20.12
CA LYS A 211 -13.70 -16.71 20.90
C LYS A 211 -13.03 -17.46 22.06
N GLY A 212 -11.77 -17.84 21.90
CA GLY A 212 -10.99 -18.56 22.91
C GLY A 212 -10.16 -17.69 23.85
N VAL A 213 -10.08 -16.37 23.62
CA VAL A 213 -9.17 -15.49 24.39
C VAL A 213 -9.58 -15.38 25.85
N HIS A 214 -10.86 -15.36 26.18
CA HIS A 214 -11.30 -15.32 27.58
C HIS A 214 -10.78 -16.52 28.38
N ARG A 215 -10.88 -17.73 27.83
CA ARG A 215 -10.31 -18.94 28.45
C ARG A 215 -8.80 -18.85 28.61
N MET A 216 -8.09 -18.30 27.63
CA MET A 216 -6.64 -18.10 27.71
C MET A 216 -6.25 -17.12 28.82
N LYS A 217 -6.99 -16.02 28.98
CA LYS A 217 -6.77 -15.06 30.07
C LYS A 217 -6.94 -15.74 31.43
N LEU A 218 -7.97 -16.56 31.58
CA LEU A 218 -8.20 -17.33 32.82
C LEU A 218 -7.10 -18.36 33.08
N GLN A 219 -6.63 -19.06 32.05
CA GLN A 219 -5.50 -20.00 32.17
C GLN A 219 -4.20 -19.28 32.56
N ALA A 220 -3.88 -18.15 31.91
CA ALA A 220 -2.70 -17.35 32.23
C ALA A 220 -2.76 -16.75 33.65
N ALA A 221 -3.97 -16.45 34.15
CA ALA A 221 -4.21 -16.01 35.52
C ALA A 221 -4.27 -17.15 36.55
N GLY A 222 -4.02 -18.40 36.16
CA GLY A 222 -4.07 -19.58 37.05
C GLY A 222 -5.48 -19.97 37.53
N LYS A 223 -6.54 -19.38 36.95
CA LYS A 223 -7.94 -19.62 37.35
C LYS A 223 -8.55 -20.88 36.72
N VAL A 224 -7.88 -21.46 35.71
CA VAL A 224 -8.30 -22.68 35.01
C VAL A 224 -7.06 -23.52 34.73
N PRO A 225 -7.09 -24.85 34.91
CA PRO A 225 -5.95 -25.71 34.62
C PRO A 225 -5.53 -25.63 33.14
N VAL A 226 -4.21 -25.71 32.91
CA VAL A 226 -3.65 -25.85 31.56
C VAL A 226 -3.95 -27.27 31.11
N SER A 227 -4.82 -27.41 30.10
CA SER A 227 -5.07 -28.71 29.47
C SER A 227 -3.78 -29.11 28.72
N GLN A 228 -3.12 -30.18 29.18
CA GLN A 228 -2.00 -30.82 28.50
C GLN A 228 -2.46 -31.48 27.20
#